data_AF-R6XIT5-F1
#
_entry.id   AF-R6XIT5-F1
#
_cell.length_a   1.000
_cell.length_b   1.000
_cell.length_c   1.000
_cell.angle_alpha   90.00
_cell.angle_beta   90.00
_cell.angle_gamma   90.00
#
_symmetry.space_group_name_H-M   'P 1'
#
loop_
_entity.id
_entity.type
_entity.pdbx_description
1 polymer ?
#
loop_
_entity_poly.entity_id
_entity_poly.type
_entity_poly.pdbx_seq_one_letter_code
_entity_poly.pdbx_strand_id
1 'polypeptide(L)'
;MVHLYSQKVQNCCVELGLITHNKIKRYSILFKIICIPGYIIYVLLSAYLINGFKRFLKGFWQLLVILSIINLFDQLLIDNFWVGYTNAWIIPGTENLKQYITKKDKCKKWLFGTVGMVIISAILSGLMTIFIN
;
A
#
# COMPACT_ATOMS: atom_id res chain seq x y z
N MET A 1 -4.14 1.21 14.09
CA MET A 1 -4.10 2.29 13.07
C MET A 1 -2.93 3.24 13.24
N VAL A 2 -2.49 3.58 14.46
CA VAL A 2 -1.39 4.55 14.70
C VAL A 2 -0.08 4.21 13.95
N HIS A 3 0.22 2.94 13.68
CA HIS A 3 1.41 2.53 12.91
C HIS A 3 1.41 2.95 11.43
N LEU A 4 0.26 3.39 10.89
CA LEU A 4 0.13 3.90 9.53
C LEU A 4 0.47 5.40 9.42
N TYR A 5 0.56 6.10 10.56
CA TYR A 5 0.85 7.53 10.61
C TYR A 5 2.34 7.80 10.72
N SER A 6 2.78 9.03 10.42
CA SER A 6 4.19 9.43 10.46
C SER A 6 4.77 9.31 11.87
N GLN A 7 6.10 9.19 11.97
CA GLN A 7 6.80 9.04 13.25
C GLN A 7 6.46 10.17 14.24
N LYS A 8 6.20 11.40 13.75
CA LYS A 8 5.80 12.54 14.58
C LYS A 8 4.45 12.31 15.29
N VAL A 9 3.47 11.75 14.57
CA VAL A 9 2.16 11.41 15.13
C VAL A 9 2.28 10.23 16.09
N GLN A 10 3.09 9.22 15.73
CA GLN A 10 3.34 8.08 16.60
C GLN A 10 3.97 8.51 17.93
N ASN A 11 4.97 9.39 17.90
CA ASN A 11 5.62 9.91 19.10
C ASN A 11 4.63 10.72 19.95
N CYS A 12 3.81 11.59 19.34
CA CYS A 12 2.79 12.34 20.08
C CYS A 12 1.75 11.42 20.74
N CYS A 13 1.29 10.36 20.04
CA CYS A 13 0.40 9.36 20.64
C CYS A 13 1.06 8.56 21.78
N VAL A 14 2.39 8.40 21.76
CA VAL A 14 3.15 7.75 22.83
C VAL A 14 3.32 8.69 24.02
N GLU A 15 3.62 9.97 23.79
CA GLU A 15 3.69 11.02 24.82
C GLU A 15 2.34 11.24 25.52
N LEU A 16 1.23 11.13 24.79
CA LEU A 16 -0.13 11.17 25.33
C LEU A 16 -0.54 9.89 26.09
N GLY A 17 0.34 8.88 26.16
CA GLY A 17 0.07 7.62 26.87
C GLY A 17 -0.94 6.69 26.18
N LEU A 18 -1.37 7.01 24.96
CA LEU A 18 -2.41 6.25 24.24
C LEU A 18 -1.89 4.90 23.72
N ILE A 19 -0.59 4.80 23.43
CA ILE A 19 0.04 3.56 22.94
C ILE A 19 1.56 3.57 23.23
N THR A 20 2.22 2.41 23.14
CA THR A 20 3.68 2.28 23.31
C THR A 20 4.36 1.96 21.97
N HIS A 21 5.59 2.44 21.75
CA HIS A 21 6.38 2.12 20.54
C HIS A 21 6.50 0.63 20.25
N ASN A 22 6.68 -0.21 21.27
CA ASN A 22 6.75 -1.67 21.10
C ASN A 22 5.45 -2.26 20.54
N LYS A 23 4.29 -1.76 20.98
CA LYS A 23 2.98 -2.18 20.45
C LYS A 23 2.81 -1.72 19.00
N ILE A 24 3.16 -0.47 18.69
CA ILE A 24 3.11 0.06 17.31
C ILE A 24 3.95 -0.80 16.36
N LYS A 25 5.20 -1.11 16.74
CA LYS A 25 6.10 -1.93 15.93
C LYS A 25 5.55 -3.34 15.71
N ARG A 26 5.02 -3.98 16.75
CA ARG A 26 4.42 -5.31 16.66
C ARG A 26 3.22 -5.33 15.71
N TYR A 27 2.32 -4.34 15.79
CA TYR A 27 1.18 -4.24 14.87
C TYR A 27 1.61 -3.95 13.43
N SER A 28 2.63 -3.13 13.21
CA SER A 28 3.18 -2.86 11.86
C SER A 28 3.75 -4.13 11.22
N ILE A 29 4.52 -4.91 11.99
CA ILE A 29 5.09 -6.17 11.53
C ILE A 29 3.99 -7.19 11.22
N LEU A 30 3.04 -7.36 12.13
CA LEU A 30 1.93 -8.30 11.94
C LEU A 30 1.09 -7.95 10.71
N PHE A 31 0.80 -6.66 10.52
CA PHE A 31 0.09 -6.17 9.35
C PHE A 31 0.84 -6.50 8.06
N LYS A 32 2.16 -6.26 8.00
CA LYS A 32 2.98 -6.61 6.84
C LYS A 32 3.01 -8.11 6.56
N ILE A 33 3.16 -8.94 7.60
CA ILE A 33 3.20 -10.40 7.48
C ILE A 33 1.89 -10.96 6.94
N ILE A 34 0.75 -10.33 7.23
CA ILE A 34 -0.56 -10.81 6.76
C ILE A 34 -0.92 -10.19 5.40
N CYS A 35 -0.79 -8.87 5.25
CA CYS A 35 -1.19 -8.18 4.03
C CYS A 35 -0.31 -8.50 2.83
N ILE A 36 1.01 -8.63 3.01
CA ILE A 36 1.93 -8.85 1.87
C ILE A 36 1.65 -10.21 1.20
N PRO A 37 1.56 -11.34 1.93
CA PRO A 37 1.21 -12.62 1.31
C PRO A 37 -0.20 -12.63 0.73
N GLY A 38 -1.19 -12.06 1.43
CA GLY A 38 -2.56 -11.99 0.94
C GLY A 38 -2.67 -11.20 -0.36
N TYR A 39 -1.95 -10.10 -0.47
CA TYR A 39 -1.86 -9.31 -1.69
C TYR A 39 -1.19 -10.07 -2.84
N ILE A 40 -0.06 -10.75 -2.57
CA ILE A 40 0.62 -11.60 -3.56
C ILE A 40 -0.34 -12.68 -4.08
N ILE A 41 -1.04 -13.38 -3.19
CA ILE A 41 -2.02 -14.42 -3.55
C ILE A 41 -3.15 -13.85 -4.40
N TYR A 42 -3.72 -12.71 -4.00
CA TYR A 42 -4.79 -12.05 -4.75
C TYR A 42 -4.36 -11.67 -6.16
N VAL A 43 -3.17 -11.08 -6.30
CA VAL A 43 -2.62 -10.66 -7.60
C VAL A 43 -2.33 -11.88 -8.48
N LEU A 44 -1.77 -12.96 -7.90
CA LEU A 44 -1.54 -14.23 -8.60
C LEU A 44 -2.86 -14.88 -9.09
N LEU A 45 -3.88 -14.96 -8.23
CA LEU A 45 -5.21 -15.48 -8.56
C LEU A 45 -5.87 -14.65 -9.67
N SER A 46 -5.81 -13.32 -9.56
CA SER A 46 -6.38 -12.41 -10.57
C SER A 46 -5.70 -12.60 -11.93
N ALA A 47 -4.38 -12.76 -11.95
CA ALA A 47 -3.63 -13.03 -13.17
C ALA A 47 -3.96 -14.40 -13.78
N TYR A 48 -4.11 -15.44 -12.94
CA TYR A 48 -4.55 -16.78 -13.35
C TYR A 48 -5.92 -16.71 -14.05
N LEU A 49 -6.91 -16.16 -13.33
CA LEU A 49 -8.33 -16.26 -13.70
C LEU A 49 -8.65 -15.58 -15.03
N ILE A 50 -7.96 -14.49 -15.37
CA ILE A 50 -8.29 -13.68 -16.54
C ILE A 50 -7.63 -14.20 -17.83
N ASN A 51 -6.38 -14.67 -17.78
CA ASN A 51 -5.61 -14.89 -19.02
C ASN A 51 -4.97 -16.26 -19.17
N GLY A 52 -5.01 -17.13 -18.15
CA GLY A 52 -4.48 -18.49 -18.25
C GLY A 52 -3.05 -18.54 -18.80
N PHE A 53 -2.07 -18.21 -17.96
CA PHE A 53 -0.65 -18.62 -17.95
C PHE A 53 0.18 -18.86 -19.23
N LYS A 54 -0.15 -18.29 -20.38
CA LYS A 54 0.55 -18.69 -21.62
C LYS A 54 1.72 -17.80 -22.06
N ARG A 55 2.02 -16.66 -21.40
CA ARG A 55 3.17 -15.81 -21.80
C ARG A 55 3.57 -14.72 -20.78
N PHE A 56 4.88 -14.56 -20.53
CA PHE A 56 5.46 -13.50 -19.68
C PHE A 56 4.94 -12.10 -20.04
N LEU A 57 5.07 -11.66 -21.30
CA LEU A 57 4.68 -10.30 -21.67
C LEU A 57 3.19 -10.01 -21.39
N LYS A 58 2.32 -11.01 -21.58
CA LYS A 58 0.88 -10.85 -21.33
C LYS A 58 0.58 -10.76 -19.84
N GLY A 59 1.21 -11.62 -19.03
CA GLY A 59 1.10 -11.58 -17.57
C GLY A 59 1.61 -10.25 -17.01
N PHE A 60 2.80 -9.80 -17.45
CA PHE A 60 3.39 -8.54 -17.05
C PHE A 60 2.47 -7.34 -17.32
N TRP A 61 1.99 -7.18 -18.56
CA TRP A 61 1.16 -6.04 -18.94
C TRP A 61 -0.19 -6.04 -18.21
N GLN A 62 -0.79 -7.22 -18.06
CA GLN A 62 -2.05 -7.34 -17.35
C GLN A 62 -1.91 -6.98 -15.87
N LEU A 63 -0.86 -7.48 -15.20
CA LEU A 63 -0.54 -7.14 -13.82
C LEU A 63 -0.29 -5.64 -13.68
N LEU A 64 0.51 -5.07 -14.56
CA LEU A 64 0.85 -3.65 -14.54
C LEU A 64 -0.39 -2.77 -14.72
N VAL A 65 -1.29 -3.12 -15.63
CA VAL A 65 -2.53 -2.36 -15.86
C VAL A 65 -3.46 -2.44 -14.64
N ILE A 66 -3.70 -3.64 -14.10
CA ILE A 66 -4.57 -3.82 -12.93
C ILE A 66 -4.02 -3.04 -11.73
N LEU A 67 -2.72 -3.17 -11.47
CA LEU A 67 -2.05 -2.48 -10.37
C LEU A 67 -2.08 -0.95 -10.54
N SER A 68 -1.87 -0.47 -11.76
CA SER A 68 -1.93 0.96 -12.07
C SER A 68 -3.33 1.54 -11.87
N ILE A 69 -4.37 0.82 -12.29
CA ILE A 69 -5.76 1.22 -12.07
C ILE A 69 -6.06 1.29 -10.58
N ILE A 70 -5.76 0.24 -9.81
CA ILE A 70 -6.02 0.21 -8.36
C ILE A 70 -5.28 1.35 -7.66
N ASN A 71 -4.01 1.60 -8.00
CA ASN A 71 -3.22 2.69 -7.44
C ASN A 71 -3.79 4.07 -7.75
N LEU A 72 -4.28 4.26 -8.98
CA LEU A 72 -4.89 5.52 -9.39
C LEU A 72 -6.21 5.75 -8.64
N PHE A 73 -7.03 4.70 -8.49
CA PHE A 73 -8.26 4.76 -7.69
C PHE A 73 -7.97 5.05 -6.22
N ASP A 74 -7.00 4.36 -5.60
CA ASP A 74 -6.61 4.59 -4.20
C ASP A 74 -6.15 6.03 -3.99
N GLN A 75 -5.31 6.56 -4.87
CA GLN A 75 -4.79 7.89 -4.67
C GLN A 75 -5.83 9.01 -4.89
N LEU A 76 -6.71 8.86 -5.88
CA LEU A 76 -7.72 9.87 -6.18
C LEU A 76 -8.91 9.81 -5.22
N LEU A 77 -9.44 8.62 -4.96
CA LEU A 77 -10.66 8.44 -4.18
C LEU A 77 -10.38 8.22 -2.70
N ILE A 78 -9.40 7.40 -2.35
CA ILE A 78 -9.12 7.08 -0.95
C ILE A 78 -8.25 8.19 -0.33
N ASP A 79 -7.07 8.46 -0.88
CA ASP A 79 -6.12 9.41 -0.30
C ASP A 79 -6.55 10.89 -0.44
N ASN A 80 -7.17 11.28 -1.55
CA ASN A 80 -7.54 12.69 -1.79
C ASN A 80 -8.98 13.00 -1.40
N PHE A 81 -9.95 12.18 -1.81
CA PHE A 81 -11.36 12.44 -1.52
C PHE A 81 -11.74 11.96 -0.11
N TRP A 82 -11.59 10.68 0.21
CA TRP A 82 -12.05 10.11 1.48
C TRP A 82 -11.23 10.60 2.67
N VAL A 83 -9.91 10.40 2.67
CA VAL A 83 -9.03 10.81 3.79
C VAL A 83 -8.97 12.33 3.92
N GLY A 84 -9.09 13.08 2.81
CA GLY A 84 -9.06 14.53 2.80
C GLY A 84 -10.34 15.18 3.36
N TYR A 85 -11.51 14.62 3.06
CA TYR A 85 -12.80 15.21 3.46
C TYR A 85 -13.41 14.61 4.73
N THR A 86 -13.05 13.38 5.11
CA THR A 86 -13.70 12.73 6.26
C THR A 86 -12.94 12.91 7.56
N ASN A 87 -13.69 13.21 8.63
CA ASN A 87 -13.16 13.34 9.99
C ASN A 87 -12.86 11.99 10.66
N ALA A 88 -13.11 10.87 9.98
CA ALA A 88 -12.87 9.52 10.50
C ALA A 88 -11.40 9.23 10.81
N TRP A 89 -10.48 10.02 10.26
CA TRP A 89 -9.03 9.88 10.40
C TRP A 89 -8.41 10.90 11.37
N ILE A 90 -9.23 11.64 12.12
CA ILE A 90 -8.75 12.60 13.13
C ILE A 90 -8.46 11.83 14.43
N ILE A 91 -7.20 11.83 14.84
CA ILE A 91 -6.80 11.32 16.15
C ILE A 91 -6.90 12.49 17.15
N PRO A 92 -7.74 12.39 18.19
CA PRO A 92 -7.90 13.44 19.19
C PRO A 92 -6.54 13.73 19.86
N GLY A 93 -6.15 15.00 19.92
CA GLY A 93 -4.87 15.45 20.49
C GLY A 93 -3.70 15.60 19.50
N THR A 94 -3.87 15.27 18.22
CA THR A 94 -2.83 15.49 17.17
C THR A 94 -3.27 16.42 16.04
N GLU A 95 -4.35 17.17 16.25
CA GLU A 95 -5.00 18.04 15.24
C GLU A 95 -4.06 19.10 14.64
N ASN A 96 -3.05 19.54 15.39
CA ASN A 96 -2.03 20.50 14.92
C ASN A 96 -1.08 19.92 13.86
N LEU A 97 -1.03 18.60 13.70
CA LEU A 97 -0.20 17.90 12.73
C LEU A 97 -0.98 17.53 11.45
N LYS A 98 -2.24 17.99 11.30
CA LYS A 98 -3.20 17.57 10.25
C LYS A 98 -2.70 17.66 8.81
N GLN A 99 -1.72 18.52 8.51
CA GLN A 99 -0.90 18.35 7.30
C GLN A 99 0.08 17.18 7.48
N TYR A 100 -0.45 15.98 7.70
CA TYR A 100 0.33 14.79 8.05
C TYR A 100 1.27 14.34 6.93
N ILE A 101 1.01 14.76 5.68
CA ILE A 101 1.79 14.42 4.48
C ILE A 101 1.93 15.64 3.57
N THR A 102 3.16 16.05 3.27
CA THR A 102 3.46 17.15 2.34
C THR A 102 3.14 16.75 0.91
N LYS A 103 2.83 17.70 0.02
CA LYS A 103 2.68 17.43 -1.44
C LYS A 103 3.90 16.69 -2.03
N LYS A 104 5.11 17.00 -1.55
CA LYS A 104 6.36 16.31 -1.94
C LYS A 104 6.37 14.84 -1.51
N ASP A 105 5.89 14.55 -0.30
CA ASP A 105 5.81 13.18 0.21
C ASP A 105 4.74 12.36 -0.51
N LYS A 106 3.62 13.00 -0.90
CA LYS A 106 2.62 12.39 -1.79
C LYS A 106 3.21 12.04 -3.15
N CYS A 107 3.98 12.94 -3.76
CA CYS A 107 4.64 12.69 -5.04
C CYS A 107 5.67 11.55 -4.94
N LYS A 108 6.49 11.53 -3.89
CA LYS A 108 7.41 10.42 -3.63
C LYS A 108 6.65 9.10 -3.42
N LYS A 109 5.60 9.07 -2.59
CA LYS A 109 4.74 7.89 -2.39
C LYS A 109 4.22 7.37 -3.72
N TRP A 110 3.79 8.27 -4.59
CA TRP A 110 3.32 7.91 -5.92
C TRP A 110 4.41 7.30 -6.80
N LEU A 111 5.56 7.98 -6.91
CA LEU A 111 6.68 7.50 -7.71
C LEU A 111 7.16 6.11 -7.23
N PHE A 112 7.29 5.93 -5.91
CA PHE A 112 7.62 4.64 -5.32
C PHE A 112 6.54 3.59 -5.58
N GLY A 113 5.26 3.96 -5.55
CA GLY A 113 4.14 3.09 -5.91
C GLY A 113 4.25 2.60 -7.35
N THR A 114 4.42 3.51 -8.30
CA THR A 114 4.51 3.18 -9.73
C THR A 114 5.74 2.31 -10.03
N VAL A 115 6.92 2.69 -9.52
CA VAL A 115 8.14 1.89 -9.70
C VAL A 115 7.99 0.52 -9.03
N GLY A 116 7.42 0.46 -7.83
CA GLY A 116 7.14 -0.78 -7.12
C GLY A 116 6.22 -1.72 -7.90
N MET A 117 5.18 -1.19 -8.57
CA MET A 117 4.27 -1.98 -9.38
C MET A 117 4.94 -2.58 -10.60
N VAL A 118 5.83 -1.83 -11.26
CA VAL A 118 6.62 -2.34 -12.39
C VAL A 118 7.49 -3.50 -11.93
N ILE A 119 8.20 -3.34 -10.81
CA ILE A 119 9.09 -4.37 -10.25
C ILE A 119 8.28 -5.62 -9.84
N ILE A 120 7.19 -5.44 -9.10
CA ILE A 120 6.34 -6.56 -8.65
C ILE A 120 5.72 -7.28 -9.85
N SER A 121 5.22 -6.55 -10.86
CA SER A 121 4.66 -7.15 -12.07
C SER A 121 5.71 -7.98 -12.82
N ALA A 122 6.95 -7.47 -12.91
CA ALA A 122 8.05 -8.17 -13.57
C ALA A 122 8.45 -9.44 -12.82
N ILE A 123 8.64 -9.35 -11.50
CA ILE A 123 8.98 -10.50 -10.64
C ILE A 123 7.89 -11.56 -10.73
N LEU A 124 6.62 -11.16 -10.55
CA LEU A 124 5.51 -12.09 -10.47
C LEU A 124 5.25 -12.77 -11.81
N SER A 125 5.30 -12.02 -12.92
CA SER A 125 5.21 -12.60 -14.26
C SER A 125 6.40 -13.50 -14.58
N GLY A 126 7.59 -13.18 -14.06
CA GLY A 126 8.80 -13.98 -14.24
C GLY A 126 8.70 -15.32 -13.52
N LEU A 127 8.32 -15.28 -12.23
CA LEU A 127 8.06 -16.48 -11.43
C LEU A 127 7.00 -17.36 -12.10
N MET A 128 5.88 -16.77 -12.53
CA MET A 128 4.83 -17.52 -13.25
C MET A 128 5.35 -18.19 -14.53
N THR A 129 6.22 -17.52 -15.29
CA THR A 129 6.78 -18.10 -16.52
C THR A 129 7.74 -19.24 -16.22
N ILE A 130 8.47 -19.20 -15.10
CA ILE A 130 9.40 -20.26 -14.69
C ILE A 130 8.68 -21.48 -14.12
N PHE A 131 7.62 -21.29 -13.33
CA PHE A 131 6.92 -22.38 -12.65
C PHE A 131 5.86 -23.10 -13.50
N ILE A 132 5.39 -22.48 -14.59
CA ILE A 132 4.25 -22.98 -15.39
C ILE A 132 4.67 -23.45 -16.78
N ASN A 133 5.91 -23.18 -17.18
CA ASN A 133 6.51 -23.63 -18.43
C ASN A 133 7.33 -24.91 -18.19
#